data_AF-A0A428Z3B5-F1
#
_entry.id   AF-A0A428Z3B5-F1
#
_cell.length_a   1.000
_cell.length_b   1.000
_cell.length_c   1.000
_cell.angle_alpha   90.00
_cell.angle_beta   90.00
_cell.angle_gamma   90.00
#
_symmetry.space_group_name_H-M   'P 1'
#
loop_
_entity.id
_entity.type
_entity.pdbx_description
1 polymer ?
#
loop_
_entity_poly.entity_id
_entity_poly.type
_entity_poly.pdbx_seq_one_letter_code
_entity_poly.pdbx_strand_id
1 'polypeptide(L)' 'MSHQLDRALDELDNAMKQLKRAMRGVPANREGFRRQHDRAAKEVAALTVALTDSRSACAG' A
#
# COMPACT_ATOMS: atom_id res chain seq x y z
N MET A 1 -0.91 13.10 17.69
CA MET A 1 -0.08 12.55 16.59
C MET A 1 -0.71 11.33 15.91
N SER A 2 -1.52 10.50 16.58
CA SER A 2 -2.11 9.29 15.96
C SER A 2 -3.10 9.57 14.82
N HIS A 3 -3.92 10.62 14.89
CA HIS A 3 -4.95 10.87 13.88
C HIS A 3 -4.42 11.20 12.47
N GLN A 4 -3.25 11.82 12.35
CA GLN A 4 -2.62 12.08 11.05
C GLN A 4 -2.03 10.79 10.46
N LEU A 5 -1.45 9.94 11.31
CA LEU A 5 -0.94 8.64 10.92
C LEU A 5 -2.08 7.71 10.46
N ASP A 6 -3.21 7.70 11.18
CA ASP A 6 -4.41 6.92 10.83
C ASP A 6 -4.96 7.33 9.47
N ARG A 7 -5.09 8.64 9.21
CA ARG A 7 -5.50 9.13 7.88
C ARG A 7 -4.52 8.74 6.78
N ALA A 8 -3.22 8.85 7.03
CA ALA A 8 -2.21 8.47 6.05
C ALA A 8 -2.28 6.98 5.70
N LEU A 9 -2.55 6.11 6.68
CA LEU A 9 -2.75 4.67 6.47
C LEU A 9 -4.03 4.39 5.65
N ASP A 10 -5.13 5.08 5.96
CA ASP A 10 -6.40 4.96 5.22
C ASP A 10 -6.27 5.44 3.76
N GLU A 11 -5.55 6.54 3.53
CA GLU A 11 -5.26 7.04 2.18
C GLU A 11 -4.40 6.07 1.38
N LEU A 12 -3.39 5.45 2.03
CA LEU A 12 -2.55 4.41 1.44
C LEU A 12 -3.35 3.18 1.01
N ASP A 13 -4.23 2.68 1.87
CA ASP A 13 -5.09 1.54 1.56
C ASP A 13 -6.06 1.87 0.40
N ASN A 14 -6.64 3.08 0.39
CA ASN A 14 -7.50 3.53 -0.69
C ASN A 14 -6.76 3.65 -2.03
N ALA A 15 -5.53 4.16 -2.03
CA ALA A 15 -4.70 4.23 -3.23
C ALA A 15 -4.38 2.83 -3.77
N MET A 16 -4.03 1.89 -2.90
CA MET A 16 -3.76 0.49 -3.27
C MET A 16 -4.99 -0.22 -3.86
N LYS A 17 -6.17 0.03 -3.30
CA LYS A 17 -7.44 -0.48 -3.85
C LYS A 17 -7.73 0.08 -5.24
N GLN A 18 -7.48 1.37 -5.46
CA GLN A 18 -7.64 2.01 -6.77
C GLN A 18 -6.66 1.45 -7.79
N LEU A 19 -5.39 1.29 -7.41
CA LEU A 19 -4.37 0.65 -8.25
C LEU A 19 -4.79 -0.76 -8.65
N LYS A 20 -5.26 -1.59 -7.69
CA LYS A 20 -5.77 -2.94 -7.97
C LYS A 20 -6.90 -2.94 -9.01
N ARG A 21 -7.80 -1.95 -8.95
CA ARG A 21 -8.91 -1.82 -9.91
C ARG A 21 -8.40 -1.40 -11.29
N ALA A 22 -7.51 -0.42 -11.36
CA ALA A 22 -6.95 0.09 -12.61
C ALA A 22 -6.24 -1.00 -13.42
N MET A 23 -5.60 -1.97 -12.75
CA MET A 23 -4.90 -3.05 -13.45
C MET A 23 -5.77 -4.20 -13.92
N ARG A 24 -7.05 -4.26 -13.54
CA ARG A 24 -7.91 -5.42 -13.84
C ARG A 24 -8.09 -5.68 -15.34
N GLY A 25 -7.77 -4.69 -16.19
CA GLY A 25 -7.74 -4.80 -17.65
C GLY A 25 -6.35 -4.68 -18.29
N VAL A 26 -5.27 -4.59 -17.50
CA VAL A 26 -3.91 -4.54 -18.05
C VAL A 26 -3.46 -5.97 -18.35
N PRO A 27 -3.04 -6.28 -19.59
CA PRO A 27 -2.50 -7.60 -19.91
C PRO A 27 -1.29 -7.87 -19.01
N ALA A 28 -1.34 -8.98 -18.26
CA ALA A 28 -0.31 -9.37 -17.29
C ALA A 28 1.12 -9.46 -17.88
N ASN A 29 1.22 -9.54 -19.20
CA ASN A 29 2.45 -9.80 -19.95
C ASN A 29 2.96 -8.56 -20.71
N ARG A 30 2.30 -7.40 -20.55
CA ARG A 30 2.75 -6.15 -21.18
C ARG A 30 3.98 -5.64 -20.41
N GLU A 31 5.16 -5.95 -20.94
CA GLU A 31 6.45 -5.33 -20.58
C GLU A 31 6.82 -5.36 -19.08
N GLY A 32 6.49 -6.43 -18.36
CA GLY A 32 6.89 -6.56 -16.95
C GLY A 32 6.12 -5.68 -15.97
N PHE A 33 5.05 -5.00 -16.42
CA PHE A 33 4.16 -4.19 -15.58
C PHE A 33 3.64 -4.98 -14.37
N ARG A 34 3.22 -6.24 -14.56
CA ARG A 34 2.75 -7.08 -13.43
C ARG A 34 3.83 -7.28 -12.38
N ARG A 35 5.09 -7.49 -12.77
CA ARG A 35 6.21 -7.64 -11.83
C ARG A 35 6.49 -6.35 -11.06
N GLN A 36 6.47 -5.20 -11.74
CA GLN A 36 6.67 -3.90 -11.10
C GLN A 36 5.53 -3.58 -10.13
N HIS A 37 4.29 -3.86 -10.53
CA HIS A 37 3.13 -3.76 -9.64
C HIS A 37 3.28 -4.65 -8.41
N ASP A 38 3.55 -5.95 -8.60
CA ASP A 38 3.61 -6.89 -7.49
C ASP A 38 4.72 -6.53 -6.50
N ARG A 39 5.83 -5.97 -7.01
CA ARG A 39 6.89 -5.40 -6.18
C ARG A 39 6.41 -4.17 -5.40
N ALA A 40 5.79 -3.20 -6.06
CA ALA A 40 5.25 -2.01 -5.40
C ALA A 40 4.22 -2.38 -4.32
N ALA A 41 3.34 -3.35 -4.60
CA ALA A 41 2.34 -3.82 -3.65
C ALA A 41 2.98 -4.44 -2.40
N LYS A 42 4.07 -5.20 -2.55
CA LYS A 42 4.83 -5.76 -1.42
C LYS A 42 5.52 -4.68 -0.60
N GLU A 43 6.17 -3.72 -1.25
CA GLU A 43 6.88 -2.62 -0.58
C GLU A 43 5.89 -1.73 0.20
N VAL A 44 4.72 -1.43 -0.38
CA VAL A 44 3.65 -0.70 0.30
C VAL A 44 3.10 -1.48 1.49
N ALA A 45 2.84 -2.78 1.34
CA ALA A 45 2.37 -3.60 2.46
C ALA A 45 3.38 -3.61 3.63
N ALA A 46 4.68 -3.72 3.34
CA ALA A 46 5.73 -3.66 4.34
C ALA A 46 5.76 -2.30 5.07
N LEU A 47 5.59 -1.20 4.33
CA LEU A 47 5.50 0.15 4.90
C LEU A 47 4.28 0.30 5.81
N THR A 48 3.11 -0.17 5.38
CA THR A 48 1.87 -0.14 6.18
C THR A 48 2.05 -0.89 7.51
N VAL A 49 2.69 -2.06 7.49
CA VAL A 49 2.99 -2.83 8.71
C VAL A 49 3.93 -2.05 9.63
N ALA A 50 5.05 -1.53 9.11
CA ALA A 50 6.02 -0.77 9.92
C ALA A 50 5.40 0.48 10.57
N LEU A 51 4.52 1.19 9.85
CA LEU A 51 3.78 2.34 10.37
C LEU A 51 2.76 1.95 11.45
N THR A 52 2.09 0.79 11.28
CA THR A 52 1.14 0.26 12.26
C THR A 52 1.84 -0.21 13.54
N ASP A 53 3.01 -0.83 13.41
CA ASP A 53 3.86 -1.21 14.54
C ASP A 53 4.37 0.02 15.28
N SER A 54 4.83 1.04 14.54
CA SER A 54 5.29 2.31 15.12
C SER A 54 4.17 3.04 15.88
N ARG A 55 2.92 2.98 15.37
CA ARG A 55 1.74 3.49 16.08
C ARG A 55 1.54 2.78 17.42
N SER A 56 1.68 1.45 17.43
CA SER A 56 1.48 0.62 18.62
C SER A 56 2.58 0.85 19.66
N ALA A 57 3.82 1.04 19.21
CA ALA A 57 4.97 1.36 20.07
C ALA A 57 4.87 2.77 20.69
N CYS A 58 4.35 3.76 19.97
CA CYS A 58 4.18 5.12 20.47
C CYS A 58 2.93 5.33 21.35
N ALA A 59 2.05 4.34 21.43
CA ALA A 59 0.85 4.38 22.27
C ALA A 59 1.01 3.63 23.61
N GLY A 60 2.16 2.98 23.82
CA GLY A 60 2.53 2.26 25.05
C GLY A 60 3.41 3.08 25.98
#